data_AF-A0A381XHA0-F1
#
_entry.id   AF-A0A381XHA0-F1
#
_cell.length_a   1.000
_cell.length_b   1.000
_cell.length_c   1.000
_cell.angle_alpha   90.00
_cell.angle_beta   90.00
_cell.angle_gamma   90.00
#
_symmetry.space_group_name_H-M   'P 1'
#
loop_
_entity.id
_entity.type
_entity.pdbx_description
1 polymer ?
#
loop_
_entity_poly.entity_id
_entity_poly.type
_entity_poly.pdbx_seq_one_letter_code
_entity_poly.pdbx_strand_id
1 'polypeptide(L)' 'MNLSEMKTKPINELVEIASGLGIEDVGRLKKQEIIFRIFKKQAIEGVDIYGGGVLEILNDGFGFLRSP' A
#
# COMPACT_ATOMS: atom_id res chain seq x y z
N MET A 1 -0.34 -9.86 -2.45
CA MET A 1 0.47 -8.92 -1.62
C MET A 1 -0.40 -8.34 -0.51
N ASN A 2 0.08 -8.22 0.74
CA ASN A 2 -0.74 -7.82 1.90
C ASN A 2 -0.42 -6.38 2.40
N LEU A 3 -1.45 -5.52 2.55
CA LEU A 3 -1.31 -4.13 3.02
C LEU A 3 -0.76 -4.00 4.44
N SER A 4 -1.19 -4.85 5.36
CA SER A 4 -0.76 -4.78 6.77
C SER A 4 0.74 -5.05 6.90
N GLU A 5 1.25 -6.02 6.13
CA GLU A 5 2.69 -6.32 6.08
C GLU A 5 3.51 -5.16 5.49
N MET A 6 3.02 -4.52 4.44
CA MET A 6 3.73 -3.38 3.84
C MET A 6 3.77 -2.17 4.77
N LYS A 7 2.75 -1.99 5.60
CA LYS A 7 2.72 -0.91 6.61
C LYS A 7 3.72 -1.12 7.74
N THR A 8 4.12 -2.34 8.06
CA THR A 8 5.10 -2.61 9.14
C THR A 8 6.55 -2.54 8.66
N LYS A 9 6.81 -2.71 7.36
CA LYS A 9 8.17 -2.62 6.79
C LYS A 9 8.82 -1.24 7.00
N PRO A 10 10.13 -1.19 7.29
CA PRO A 10 10.90 0.06 7.28
C PRO A 10 10.82 0.79 5.93
N ILE A 11 10.98 2.12 5.94
CA ILE A 11 10.85 2.93 4.72
C ILE A 11 11.95 2.62 3.69
N ASN A 12 13.17 2.29 4.14
CA ASN A 12 14.27 1.91 3.28
C ASN A 12 13.98 0.61 2.52
N GLU A 13 13.39 -0.39 3.20
CA GLU A 13 12.99 -1.64 2.54
C GLU A 13 11.91 -1.38 1.49
N LEU A 14 10.95 -0.48 1.76
CA LEU A 14 9.93 -0.11 0.79
C LEU A 14 10.52 0.62 -0.43
N VAL A 15 11.55 1.45 -0.23
CA VAL A 15 12.28 2.10 -1.33
C VAL A 15 13.02 1.07 -2.17
N GLU A 16 13.66 0.09 -1.55
CA GLU A 16 14.34 -1.01 -2.24
C GLU A 16 13.36 -1.85 -3.08
N ILE A 17 12.21 -2.23 -2.49
CA ILE A 17 11.15 -2.94 -3.22
C ILE A 17 10.65 -2.11 -4.40
N ALA A 18 10.38 -0.82 -4.19
CA ALA A 18 9.91 0.06 -5.25
C ALA A 18 10.93 0.17 -6.39
N SER A 19 12.22 0.34 -6.06
CA SER A 19 13.32 0.37 -7.03
C SER A 19 13.42 -0.94 -7.81
N GLY A 20 13.32 -2.10 -7.14
CA GLY A 20 13.31 -3.42 -7.77
C GLY A 20 12.14 -3.66 -8.73
N LEU A 21 11.04 -2.90 -8.57
CA LEU A 21 9.88 -2.91 -9.47
C LEU A 21 9.96 -1.83 -10.57
N GLY A 22 11.08 -1.11 -10.67
CA GLY A 22 11.27 -0.03 -11.63
C GLY A 22 10.48 1.24 -11.31
N ILE A 23 10.11 1.46 -10.05
CA ILE A 23 9.40 2.67 -9.61
C ILE A 23 10.42 3.73 -9.20
N GLU A 24 10.53 4.77 -10.00
CA GLU A 24 11.47 5.87 -9.80
C GLU A 24 10.92 6.96 -8.85
N ASP A 25 11.80 7.88 -8.45
CA ASP A 25 11.50 9.07 -7.64
C ASP A 25 10.82 8.81 -6.27
N VAL A 26 11.04 7.65 -5.67
CA VAL A 26 10.41 7.26 -4.39
C VAL A 26 11.11 7.82 -3.15
N GLY A 27 12.37 8.25 -3.24
CA GLY A 27 13.18 8.63 -2.08
C GLY A 27 12.70 9.85 -1.29
N ARG A 28 11.83 10.69 -1.88
CA ARG A 28 11.22 11.86 -1.22
C ARG A 28 9.76 11.65 -0.82
N LEU A 29 9.18 10.49 -1.15
CA LEU A 29 7.77 10.22 -0.93
C LEU A 29 7.51 9.80 0.51
N LYS A 30 6.30 10.10 0.99
CA LYS A 30 5.82 9.55 2.25
C LYS A 30 5.66 8.04 2.13
N LYS A 31 5.86 7.30 3.21
CA LYS A 31 5.70 5.84 3.28
C LYS A 31 4.42 5.33 2.62
N GLN A 32 3.28 5.98 2.90
CA GLN A 32 1.98 5.59 2.33
C GLN A 32 1.93 5.72 0.80
N GLU A 33 2.56 6.75 0.25
CA GLU A 33 2.64 6.98 -1.20
C GLU A 33 3.53 5.93 -1.87
N ILE A 34 4.65 5.56 -1.25
CA ILE A 34 5.53 4.49 -1.75
C ILE A 34 4.76 3.16 -1.81
N ILE A 35 4.05 2.80 -0.73
CA ILE A 35 3.22 1.59 -0.67
C ILE A 35 2.15 1.62 -1.76
N PHE A 36 1.48 2.76 -1.95
CA PHE A 36 0.45 2.91 -2.99
C PHE A 36 1.01 2.67 -4.38
N ARG A 37 2.19 3.23 -4.71
CA ARG A 37 2.84 3.02 -6.01
C ARG A 37 3.25 1.57 -6.24
N ILE A 38 3.82 0.91 -5.23
CA ILE A 38 4.14 -0.53 -5.29
C ILE A 38 2.88 -1.34 -5.60
N PHE A 39 1.79 -1.07 -4.89
CA PHE A 39 0.52 -1.76 -5.10
C PHE A 39 -0.07 -1.49 -6.46
N LYS A 40 -0.07 -0.25 -6.92
CA LYS A 40 -0.54 0.08 -8.25
C LYS A 40 0.23 -0.68 -9.34
N LYS A 41 1.56 -0.77 -9.22
CA LYS A 41 2.43 -1.48 -10.17
C LYS A 41 2.13 -2.99 -10.18
N GLN A 42 2.05 -3.60 -9.00
CA GLN A 42 1.76 -5.03 -8.84
C GLN A 42 0.36 -5.41 -9.35
N ALA A 43 -0.65 -4.58 -9.09
CA ALA A 43 -2.01 -4.80 -9.59
C ALA A 43 -2.07 -4.80 -11.12
N ILE A 44 -1.33 -3.89 -11.78
CA ILE A 44 -1.22 -3.84 -13.25
C ILE A 44 -0.59 -5.11 -13.80
N GLU A 45 0.34 -5.72 -13.05
CA GLU A 45 1.01 -6.99 -13.40
C GLU A 45 0.17 -8.23 -13.08
N GLY A 46 -1.08 -8.04 -12.63
CA GLY A 46 -2.01 -9.13 -12.34
C GLY A 46 -1.80 -9.78 -10.98
N VAL A 47 -1.03 -9.16 -10.09
CA VAL A 47 -0.82 -9.67 -8.73
C VAL A 47 -1.97 -9.22 -7.83
N ASP A 48 -2.61 -10.19 -7.19
CA ASP A 48 -3.69 -9.92 -6.22
C ASP A 48 -3.18 -9.15 -5.00
N ILE A 49 -3.96 -8.16 -4.58
CA ILE A 49 -3.68 -7.30 -3.42
C ILE A 49 -4.76 -7.49 -2.37
N TYR A 50 -4.32 -7.75 -1.15
CA TYR A 50 -5.16 -8.03 0.00
C TYR A 50 -4.94 -6.96 1.06
N GLY A 51 -6.02 -6.53 1.70
CA GLY A 51 -6.01 -5.61 2.83
C GLY A 51 -7.15 -5.95 3.77
N GLY A 52 -6.96 -5.65 5.06
CA GLY A 52 -7.96 -5.88 6.09
C GLY A 52 -8.01 -4.73 7.08
N GLY A 53 -9.10 -4.67 7.83
CA GLY A 53 -9.32 -3.66 8.85
C GLY A 53 -10.67 -3.83 9.52
N VAL A 54 -10.98 -2.90 10.42
CA VAL A 54 -12.27 -2.79 11.09
C VAL A 54 -13.21 -1.95 10.23
N LEU A 55 -14.40 -2.47 9.93
CA LEU A 55 -15.40 -1.73 9.15
C LEU A 55 -15.97 -0.57 9.95
N GLU A 56 -15.89 0.64 9.39
CA GLU A 56 -16.59 1.83 9.85
C GLU A 56 -17.61 2.25 8.79
N ILE A 57 -18.88 2.35 9.16
CA ILE A 57 -19.98 2.76 8.28
C ILE A 57 -20.30 4.23 8.54
N LEU A 58 -20.36 5.02 7.48
CA LEU A 58 -20.74 6.44 7.52
C LEU A 58 -22.24 6.61 7.33
N ASN A 59 -22.75 7.79 7.71
CA ASN A 59 -24.18 8.12 7.64
C ASN A 59 -24.77 8.00 6.22
N ASP A 60 -23.93 8.21 5.20
CA ASP A 60 -24.33 8.11 3.79
C ASP A 60 -24.46 6.66 3.29
N GLY A 61 -24.23 5.66 4.15
CA GLY A 61 -24.44 4.24 3.87
C GLY A 61 -23.26 3.49 3.24
N PHE A 62 -22.13 4.16 2.98
CA PHE A 62 -20.87 3.51 2.60
C PHE A 62 -19.90 3.43 3.79
N GLY A 63 -18.86 2.60 3.67
CA GLY A 63 -17.90 2.39 4.77
C GLY A 63 -16.47 2.20 4.32
N PHE A 64 -15.56 2.31 5.29
CA PHE A 64 -14.12 2.11 5.11
C PHE A 64 -13.59 1.08 6.09
N LEU A 65 -12.55 0.35 5.67
CA LEU A 65 -11.76 -0.48 6.57
C LEU A 65 -10.68 0.39 7.24
N ARG A 66 -10.75 0.53 8.56
CA ARG A 66 -9.74 1.20 9.38
C ARG A 66 -8.68 0.22 9.83
N SER A 67 -7.42 0.65 9.82
CA SER A 67 -6.35 -0.15 10.41
C SER A 67 -6.49 -0.16 11.94
N PRO A 68 -6.36 -1.33 12.59
CA PRO A 68 -6.36 -1.44 14.04
C PRO A 68 -5.12 -0.79 14.68
#